data_AF-A0A267H7C7-F1
#
_entry.id   AF-A0A267H7C7-F1
#
_cell.length_a   1.000
_cell.length_b   1.000
_cell.length_c   1.000
_cell.angle_alpha   90.00
_cell.angle_beta   90.00
_cell.angle_gamma   90.00
#
_symmetry.space_group_name_H-M   'P 1'
#
loop_
_entity.id
_entity.type
_entity.pdbx_description
1 polymer ?
#
loop_
_entity_poly.entity_id
_entity_poly.type
_entity_poly.pdbx_seq_one_letter_code
_entity_poly.pdbx_strand_id
1 'polypeptide(L)'
;MDAMGFGMGCCCLQMTFQACSITEAYLLYDQLTPLSPVLLALSAASPVHRGWLADTDTRWRVISGAVDCRTDEEMGLKPLERNRFRIAKSRYDSIDSYLSADGQAYNDIPLTMDEDILRQLMEAGVEPSLSRHLAHLFIRDPVSLFSEKIHQSDTEESDHFENIQSTNWQSMRFKPPPTNSTIGWRVEFRCAEVQLTDFENAAYVVFIVLLTRVLLTLQIDLLMPISKVDENFNRAQQRDAVKRQKFFFRSGAHLYDNDPELVKAELREFTLDEIVNGCQDFPGLVPLIRQYLSMSHTDVDTMCTLNQYLNLIQKRARGELLTTAAWIRKFVTEHPAYQRDSRCTEAISSDLMAKCVEITQGSYRPDELLPCTSSKTSDTLPQVISDAELYLDNRPRRNGPK
;
A
#
# COMPACT_ATOMS: atom_id res chain seq x y z
N MET A 1 -1.11 -22.66 10.44
CA MET A 1 -1.32 -22.60 8.98
C MET A 1 -0.01 -23.04 8.35
N ASP A 2 -0.06 -23.92 7.36
CA ASP A 2 1.07 -24.77 6.95
C ASP A 2 1.12 -24.96 5.42
N ALA A 3 0.48 -24.07 4.67
CA ALA A 3 0.44 -24.12 3.21
C ALA A 3 0.45 -22.71 2.62
N MET A 4 1.08 -22.55 1.46
CA MET A 4 1.17 -21.30 0.71
C MET A 4 -0.22 -20.67 0.47
N GLY A 5 -1.24 -21.50 0.24
CA GLY A 5 -2.62 -21.06 0.01
C GLY A 5 -3.25 -20.29 1.17
N PHE A 6 -2.78 -20.46 2.41
CA PHE A 6 -3.28 -19.64 3.53
C PHE A 6 -2.90 -18.17 3.43
N GLY A 7 -1.78 -17.87 2.76
CA GLY A 7 -1.31 -16.51 2.54
C GLY A 7 -1.59 -16.03 1.13
N MET A 8 -1.01 -16.68 0.13
CA MET A 8 -1.17 -16.28 -1.28
C MET A 8 -2.58 -16.53 -1.84
N GLY A 9 -3.44 -17.24 -1.09
CA GLY A 9 -4.88 -17.31 -1.37
C GLY A 9 -5.69 -16.13 -0.80
N CYS A 10 -5.06 -15.22 -0.04
CA CYS A 10 -5.68 -13.96 0.37
C CYS A 10 -5.62 -12.93 -0.76
N CYS A 11 -6.55 -11.97 -0.72
CA CYS A 11 -6.65 -10.90 -1.70
C CYS A 11 -6.10 -9.57 -1.16
N CYS A 12 -5.77 -8.65 -2.07
CA CYS A 12 -5.30 -7.31 -1.71
C CYS A 12 -5.65 -6.27 -2.76
N LEU A 13 -5.54 -5.01 -2.38
CA LEU A 13 -5.62 -3.87 -3.28
C LEU A 13 -4.19 -3.35 -3.51
N GLN A 14 -3.74 -3.34 -4.77
CA GLN A 14 -2.42 -2.83 -5.16
C GLN A 14 -2.58 -1.69 -6.15
N MET A 15 -1.73 -0.67 -6.01
CA MET A 15 -1.78 0.53 -6.83
C MET A 15 -0.41 0.75 -7.45
N THR A 16 -0.32 0.79 -8.77
CA THR A 16 0.92 1.07 -9.50
C THR A 16 0.86 2.46 -10.12
N PHE A 17 1.88 3.27 -9.86
CA PHE A 17 2.04 4.62 -10.38
C PHE A 17 3.23 4.67 -11.32
N GLN A 18 3.06 5.27 -12.51
CA GLN A 18 4.17 5.58 -13.39
C GLN A 18 4.67 6.99 -13.10
N ALA A 19 5.95 7.09 -12.78
CA ALA A 19 6.62 8.37 -12.55
C ALA A 19 7.10 8.97 -13.87
N CYS A 20 7.36 10.29 -13.88
CA CYS A 20 7.91 10.98 -15.05
C CYS A 20 9.40 10.68 -15.29
N SER A 21 10.12 10.23 -14.25
CA SER A 21 11.56 9.93 -14.27
C SER A 21 11.92 8.92 -13.19
N ILE A 22 13.14 8.37 -13.25
CA ILE A 22 13.67 7.52 -12.18
C ILE A 22 13.79 8.27 -10.84
N THR A 23 14.14 9.56 -10.88
CA THR A 23 14.26 10.41 -9.70
C THR A 23 12.92 10.58 -8.99
N GLU A 24 11.86 10.87 -9.76
CA GLU A 24 10.49 10.93 -9.20
C GLU A 24 10.05 9.55 -8.70
N ALA A 25 10.43 8.46 -9.36
CA ALA A 25 10.12 7.11 -8.90
C ALA A 25 10.81 6.80 -7.56
N TYR A 26 12.07 7.18 -7.35
CA TYR A 26 12.73 7.05 -6.05
C TYR A 26 12.03 7.87 -4.96
N LEU A 27 11.70 9.13 -5.27
CA LEU A 27 10.97 9.99 -4.34
C LEU A 27 9.63 9.37 -3.93
N LEU A 28 8.83 8.89 -4.90
CA LEU A 28 7.55 8.26 -4.59
C LEU A 28 7.69 6.93 -3.85
N TYR A 29 8.68 6.10 -4.20
CA TYR A 29 8.94 4.84 -3.50
C TYR A 29 9.25 5.10 -2.02
N ASP A 30 10.12 6.07 -1.75
CA ASP A 30 10.55 6.40 -0.40
C ASP A 30 9.44 7.11 0.40
N GLN A 31 8.83 8.16 -0.15
CA GLN A 31 7.84 8.98 0.54
C GLN A 31 6.52 8.23 0.81
N LEU A 32 6.17 7.22 -0.01
CA LEU A 32 5.01 6.37 0.23
C LEU A 32 5.27 5.26 1.25
N THR A 33 6.52 4.90 1.52
CA THR A 33 6.86 3.81 2.45
C THR A 33 6.31 4.04 3.87
N PRO A 34 6.46 5.22 4.50
CA PRO A 34 5.88 5.51 5.82
C PRO A 34 4.35 5.33 5.87
N LEU A 35 3.66 5.47 4.74
CA LEU A 35 2.21 5.32 4.63
C LEU A 35 1.78 3.85 4.51
N SER A 36 2.70 2.93 4.23
CA SER A 36 2.39 1.51 4.05
C SER A 36 1.78 0.82 5.29
N PRO A 37 2.35 0.96 6.51
CA PRO A 37 1.70 0.41 7.72
C PRO A 37 0.43 1.18 8.12
N VAL A 38 0.35 2.49 7.82
CA VAL A 38 -0.85 3.31 8.05
C VAL A 38 -2.02 2.76 7.24
N LEU A 39 -1.81 2.51 5.93
CA LEU A 39 -2.86 1.99 5.07
C LEU A 39 -3.20 0.53 5.39
N LEU A 40 -2.21 -0.29 5.79
CA LEU A 40 -2.45 -1.66 6.26
C LEU A 40 -3.42 -1.68 7.44
N ALA A 41 -3.21 -0.81 8.43
CA ALA A 41 -4.08 -0.70 9.59
C ALA A 41 -5.47 -0.13 9.24
N LEU A 42 -5.55 0.98 8.48
CA LEU A 42 -6.81 1.58 8.07
C LEU A 42 -7.70 0.63 7.27
N SER A 43 -7.08 -0.16 6.38
CA SER A 43 -7.78 -1.08 5.48
C SER A 43 -8.08 -2.46 6.09
N ALA A 44 -7.65 -2.75 7.32
CA ALA A 44 -7.74 -4.07 7.95
C ALA A 44 -9.04 -4.84 7.65
N ALA A 45 -8.92 -6.05 7.07
CA ALA A 45 -10.06 -6.84 6.59
C ALA A 45 -9.95 -8.36 6.85
N SER A 46 -8.91 -8.84 7.55
CA SER A 46 -8.61 -10.27 7.70
C SER A 46 -8.53 -10.73 9.17
N PRO A 47 -9.63 -10.75 9.94
CA PRO A 47 -9.61 -11.15 11.35
C PRO A 47 -9.86 -12.65 11.58
N VAL A 48 -10.15 -13.43 10.53
CA VAL A 48 -10.49 -14.87 10.61
C VAL A 48 -9.53 -15.66 9.75
N HIS A 49 -8.89 -16.68 10.34
CA HIS A 49 -8.01 -17.59 9.62
C HIS A 49 -8.33 -19.03 9.99
N ARG A 50 -8.49 -19.91 8.98
CA ARG A 50 -8.75 -21.35 9.16
C ARG A 50 -9.89 -21.66 10.15
N GLY A 51 -10.97 -20.88 10.11
CA GLY A 51 -12.13 -21.07 10.99
C GLY A 51 -11.95 -20.54 12.42
N TRP A 52 -10.95 -19.69 12.68
CA TRP A 52 -10.71 -19.10 13.99
C TRP A 52 -10.61 -17.58 13.91
N LEU A 53 -11.23 -16.88 14.86
CA LEU A 53 -10.95 -15.48 15.14
C LEU A 53 -9.49 -15.35 15.59
N ALA A 54 -8.69 -14.61 14.83
CA ALA A 54 -7.32 -14.28 15.18
C ALA A 54 -7.27 -13.04 16.08
N ASP A 55 -6.16 -12.87 16.80
CA ASP A 55 -5.84 -11.63 17.55
C ASP A 55 -5.06 -10.62 16.68
N THR A 56 -5.28 -10.68 15.38
CA THR A 56 -4.77 -9.79 14.34
C THR A 56 -5.90 -9.47 13.37
N ASP A 57 -5.81 -8.35 12.66
CA ASP A 57 -6.89 -7.88 11.76
C ASP A 57 -6.47 -7.80 10.27
N THR A 58 -5.26 -8.23 9.93
CA THR A 58 -4.69 -8.07 8.57
C THR A 58 -4.02 -9.36 8.09
N ARG A 59 -3.89 -9.53 6.77
CA ARG A 59 -3.27 -10.73 6.17
C ARG A 59 -1.75 -10.77 6.23
N TRP A 60 -1.07 -9.65 6.51
CA TRP A 60 0.35 -9.43 6.19
C TRP A 60 1.29 -10.54 6.71
N ARG A 61 1.27 -10.83 8.02
CA ARG A 61 2.05 -11.91 8.64
C ARG A 61 1.74 -13.29 8.07
N VAL A 62 0.47 -13.55 7.72
CA VAL A 62 0.06 -14.84 7.16
C VAL A 62 0.67 -15.02 5.77
N ILE A 63 0.65 -13.99 4.92
CA ILE A 63 1.29 -14.04 3.61
C ILE A 63 2.80 -14.12 3.73
N SER A 64 3.40 -13.30 4.61
CA SER A 64 4.84 -13.30 4.86
C SER A 64 5.37 -14.70 5.19
N GLY A 65 4.71 -15.41 6.11
CA GLY A 65 5.07 -16.79 6.49
C GLY A 65 4.69 -17.84 5.44
N ALA A 66 3.67 -17.61 4.61
CA ALA A 66 3.20 -18.58 3.62
C ALA A 66 4.17 -18.80 2.45
N VAL A 67 5.10 -17.86 2.22
CA VAL A 67 6.16 -17.94 1.20
C VAL A 67 7.55 -17.71 1.77
N ASP A 68 7.70 -17.87 3.09
CA ASP A 68 9.01 -17.80 3.73
C ASP A 68 9.79 -19.06 3.40
N CYS A 69 10.70 -18.95 2.42
CA CYS A 69 11.55 -20.03 1.98
C CYS A 69 12.87 -20.12 2.76
N ARG A 70 13.03 -19.34 3.84
CA ARG A 70 14.28 -19.35 4.60
C ARG A 70 14.52 -20.70 5.28
N THR A 71 15.74 -21.19 5.17
CA THR A 71 16.20 -22.35 5.94
C THR A 71 16.47 -21.98 7.40
N ASP A 72 16.61 -22.99 8.27
CA ASP A 72 17.06 -22.79 9.65
C ASP A 72 18.41 -22.06 9.75
N GLU A 73 19.31 -22.24 8.77
CA GLU A 73 20.61 -21.55 8.74
C GLU A 73 20.41 -20.06 8.42
N GLU A 74 19.59 -19.76 7.42
CA GLU A 74 19.27 -18.40 6.98
C GLU A 74 18.52 -17.61 8.07
N MET A 75 17.62 -18.27 8.81
CA MET A 75 16.91 -17.68 9.95
C MET A 75 17.80 -17.46 11.18
N GLY A 76 19.03 -17.98 11.21
CA GLY A 76 19.89 -17.86 12.40
C GLY A 76 19.71 -18.97 13.44
N LEU A 77 18.87 -19.96 13.18
CA LEU A 77 18.59 -21.08 14.12
C LEU A 77 19.69 -22.14 14.10
N LYS A 78 20.45 -22.24 13.00
CA LYS A 78 21.63 -23.10 12.85
C LYS A 78 22.85 -22.30 12.35
N PRO A 79 24.09 -22.80 12.54
CA PRO A 79 25.27 -22.25 11.87
C PRO A 79 25.11 -22.26 10.34
N LEU A 80 25.73 -21.31 9.65
CA LEU A 80 25.79 -21.32 8.18
C LEU A 80 26.82 -22.37 7.74
N GLU A 81 26.35 -23.42 7.08
CA GLU A 81 27.18 -24.49 6.50
C GLU A 81 26.95 -24.62 4.98
N ARG A 82 25.69 -24.49 4.55
CA ARG A 82 25.27 -24.66 3.15
C ARG A 82 24.74 -23.37 2.53
N ASN A 83 24.05 -22.55 3.31
CA ASN A 83 23.53 -21.26 2.86
C ASN A 83 24.62 -20.18 2.93
N ARG A 84 24.52 -19.17 2.07
CA ARG A 84 25.50 -18.06 1.97
C ARG A 84 25.24 -16.94 2.98
N PHE A 85 23.98 -16.76 3.39
CA PHE A 85 23.52 -15.54 4.06
C PHE A 85 22.68 -15.84 5.30
N ARG A 86 22.76 -14.97 6.31
CA ARG A 86 21.70 -14.83 7.31
C ARG A 86 20.72 -13.77 6.84
N ILE A 87 19.43 -14.08 6.88
CA ILE A 87 18.40 -13.25 6.27
C ILE A 87 17.30 -12.94 7.29
N ALA A 88 17.20 -11.66 7.66
CA ALA A 88 16.35 -11.20 8.75
C ALA A 88 14.85 -11.33 8.48
N LYS A 89 14.42 -11.09 7.23
CA LYS A 89 13.01 -11.08 6.82
C LYS A 89 12.69 -12.17 5.80
N SER A 90 11.41 -12.55 5.71
CA SER A 90 10.91 -13.34 4.58
C SER A 90 11.10 -12.56 3.27
N ARG A 91 11.09 -13.26 2.13
CA ARG A 91 11.07 -12.57 0.82
C ARG A 91 9.77 -11.80 0.58
N TYR A 92 8.74 -12.07 1.38
CA TYR A 92 7.54 -11.24 1.49
C TYR A 92 7.57 -10.51 2.85
N ASP A 93 7.87 -9.21 2.85
CA ASP A 93 7.87 -8.40 4.07
C ASP A 93 7.87 -6.88 3.76
N SER A 94 7.99 -6.01 4.77
CA SER A 94 8.23 -4.58 4.56
C SER A 94 9.52 -4.35 3.76
N ILE A 95 9.67 -3.17 3.14
CA ILE A 95 10.91 -2.83 2.43
C ILE A 95 12.12 -2.81 3.37
N ASP A 96 13.31 -2.97 2.80
CA ASP A 96 14.57 -3.05 3.54
C ASP A 96 15.49 -1.83 3.34
N SER A 97 15.20 -0.99 2.35
CA SER A 97 16.02 0.18 2.02
C SER A 97 15.26 1.22 1.21
N TYR A 98 15.46 2.49 1.53
CA TYR A 98 15.17 3.63 0.68
C TYR A 98 16.14 3.75 -0.51
N LEU A 99 15.67 4.37 -1.59
CA LEU A 99 16.35 4.50 -2.89
C LEU A 99 16.79 5.92 -3.20
N SER A 100 16.19 6.95 -2.64
CA SER A 100 16.64 8.33 -2.86
C SER A 100 17.90 8.64 -2.04
N ALA A 101 18.63 9.67 -2.45
CA ALA A 101 19.78 10.18 -1.70
C ALA A 101 19.37 10.62 -0.28
N ASP A 102 18.26 11.34 -0.17
CA ASP A 102 17.69 11.82 1.11
C ASP A 102 17.24 10.65 1.99
N GLY A 103 16.72 9.59 1.37
CA GLY A 103 16.32 8.34 2.02
C GLY A 103 17.47 7.57 2.69
N GLN A 104 18.72 7.74 2.22
CA GLN A 104 19.84 6.93 2.71
C GLN A 104 20.11 7.11 4.20
N ALA A 105 19.87 8.30 4.75
CA ALA A 105 20.09 8.60 6.17
C ALA A 105 19.14 7.82 7.11
N TYR A 106 18.08 7.21 6.55
CA TYR A 106 17.06 6.46 7.27
C TYR A 106 17.16 4.94 7.08
N ASN A 107 18.14 4.47 6.30
CA ASN A 107 18.47 3.05 6.16
C ASN A 107 19.26 2.58 7.39
N ASP A 108 18.56 2.42 8.50
CA ASP A 108 19.13 2.17 9.84
C ASP A 108 19.12 0.69 10.27
N ILE A 109 18.72 -0.22 9.37
CA ILE A 109 18.76 -1.67 9.60
C ILE A 109 19.93 -2.31 8.82
N PRO A 110 20.50 -3.43 9.31
CA PRO A 110 21.47 -4.20 8.56
C PRO A 110 20.88 -4.74 7.24
N LEU A 111 21.48 -4.37 6.11
CA LEU A 111 21.07 -4.84 4.79
C LEU A 111 22.01 -5.95 4.33
N THR A 112 21.55 -7.20 4.40
CA THR A 112 22.27 -8.35 3.82
C THR A 112 22.27 -8.24 2.31
N MET A 113 23.44 -8.29 1.66
CA MET A 113 23.57 -8.16 0.21
C MET A 113 24.56 -9.18 -0.35
N ASP A 114 24.41 -9.50 -1.63
CA ASP A 114 25.45 -10.20 -2.39
C ASP A 114 26.50 -9.19 -2.89
N GLU A 115 27.69 -9.20 -2.27
CA GLU A 115 28.77 -8.25 -2.56
C GLU A 115 29.33 -8.37 -3.99
N ASP A 116 29.26 -9.56 -4.60
CA ASP A 116 29.71 -9.75 -5.98
C ASP A 116 28.74 -9.09 -6.96
N ILE A 117 27.44 -9.25 -6.73
CA ILE A 117 26.39 -8.60 -7.51
C ILE A 117 26.43 -7.09 -7.31
N LEU A 118 26.63 -6.61 -6.08
CA LEU A 118 26.79 -5.18 -5.78
C LEU A 118 27.92 -4.58 -6.62
N ARG A 119 29.10 -5.20 -6.61
CA ARG A 119 30.26 -4.77 -7.41
C ARG A 119 29.95 -4.78 -8.90
N GLN A 120 29.34 -5.85 -9.41
CA GLN A 120 28.99 -5.95 -10.84
C GLN A 120 28.05 -4.81 -11.27
N LEU A 121 27.03 -4.50 -10.47
CA LEU A 121 26.09 -3.41 -10.74
C LEU A 121 26.79 -2.05 -10.74
N MET A 122 27.65 -1.79 -9.74
CA MET A 122 28.40 -0.54 -9.65
C MET A 122 29.41 -0.36 -10.80
N GLU A 123 30.13 -1.41 -11.18
CA GLU A 123 31.06 -1.39 -12.32
C GLU A 123 30.32 -1.16 -13.66
N ALA A 124 29.09 -1.65 -13.78
CA ALA A 124 28.21 -1.39 -14.92
C ALA A 124 27.59 0.03 -14.92
N GLY A 125 27.85 0.84 -13.89
CA GLY A 125 27.36 2.22 -13.79
C GLY A 125 25.94 2.35 -13.23
N VAL A 126 25.39 1.31 -12.60
CA VAL A 126 24.14 1.43 -11.83
C VAL A 126 24.42 2.27 -10.58
N GLU A 127 23.51 3.19 -10.28
CA GLU A 127 23.68 4.12 -9.15
C GLU A 127 23.85 3.35 -7.82
N PRO A 128 24.70 3.82 -6.88
CA PRO A 128 25.01 3.10 -5.65
C PRO A 128 23.81 2.63 -4.82
N SER A 129 22.80 3.48 -4.59
CA SER A 129 21.64 3.10 -3.78
C SER A 129 20.79 2.03 -4.44
N LEU A 130 20.55 2.13 -5.76
CA LEU A 130 19.85 1.09 -6.51
C LEU A 130 20.65 -0.20 -6.56
N SER A 131 21.98 -0.11 -6.68
CA SER A 131 22.86 -1.28 -6.69
C SER A 131 22.76 -2.06 -5.37
N ARG A 132 22.71 -1.36 -4.23
CA ARG A 132 22.52 -1.97 -2.90
C ARG A 132 21.15 -2.62 -2.77
N HIS A 133 20.09 -1.93 -3.22
CA HIS A 133 18.74 -2.47 -3.22
C HIS A 133 18.65 -3.76 -4.05
N LEU A 134 19.16 -3.76 -5.28
CA LEU A 134 19.17 -4.94 -6.14
C LEU A 134 20.03 -6.06 -5.56
N ALA A 135 21.24 -5.76 -5.07
CA ALA A 135 22.10 -6.76 -4.44
C ALA A 135 21.45 -7.41 -3.21
N HIS A 136 20.57 -6.70 -2.50
CA HIS A 136 19.73 -7.28 -1.45
C HIS A 136 18.66 -8.23 -2.02
N LEU A 137 17.93 -7.84 -3.07
CA LEU A 137 16.90 -8.70 -3.67
C LEU A 137 17.48 -10.03 -4.20
N PHE A 138 18.71 -9.98 -4.70
CA PHE A 138 19.43 -11.11 -5.28
C PHE A 138 20.09 -12.06 -4.25
N ILE A 139 19.93 -11.82 -2.94
CA ILE A 139 20.28 -12.83 -1.93
C ILE A 139 19.32 -14.03 -1.94
N ARG A 140 18.22 -13.96 -2.72
CA ARG A 140 17.19 -14.98 -2.83
C ARG A 140 17.43 -15.87 -4.04
N ASP A 141 17.20 -17.16 -3.85
CA ASP A 141 17.17 -18.09 -4.96
C ASP A 141 15.88 -17.94 -5.80
N PRO A 142 15.95 -18.21 -7.12
CA PRO A 142 14.78 -18.35 -7.96
C PRO A 142 13.98 -19.58 -7.54
N VAL A 143 12.68 -19.41 -7.31
CA VAL A 143 11.79 -20.47 -6.80
C VAL A 143 10.88 -21.07 -7.89
N SER A 144 10.89 -20.50 -9.08
CA SER A 144 10.14 -21.01 -10.23
C SER A 144 10.83 -20.56 -11.52
N LEU A 145 11.32 -21.51 -12.32
CA LEU A 145 11.91 -21.25 -13.63
C LEU A 145 11.46 -22.34 -14.61
N PHE A 146 10.91 -21.94 -15.75
CA PHE A 146 10.52 -22.89 -16.80
C PHE A 146 11.73 -23.28 -17.65
N SER A 147 11.77 -24.54 -18.08
CA SER A 147 12.88 -25.10 -18.87
C SER A 147 13.16 -24.32 -20.16
N GLU A 148 12.10 -23.83 -20.79
CA GLU A 148 12.08 -23.04 -22.02
C GLU A 148 12.71 -21.66 -21.83
N LYS A 149 12.81 -21.20 -20.57
CA LYS A 149 13.31 -19.89 -20.17
C LYS A 149 14.70 -19.95 -19.56
N ILE A 150 15.40 -21.09 -19.59
CA ILE A 150 16.76 -21.22 -19.06
C ILE A 150 17.75 -20.36 -19.87
N HIS A 151 17.63 -20.39 -21.20
CA HIS A 151 18.49 -19.61 -22.09
C HIS A 151 17.68 -18.48 -22.71
N GLN A 152 18.13 -17.24 -22.53
CA GLN A 152 17.47 -16.03 -22.99
C GLN A 152 18.50 -15.06 -23.58
N SER A 153 18.02 -14.06 -24.30
CA SER A 153 18.86 -12.95 -24.77
C SER A 153 18.79 -11.79 -23.77
N ASP A 154 19.85 -11.58 -22.99
CA ASP A 154 19.92 -10.52 -21.98
C ASP A 154 19.73 -9.09 -22.54
N THR A 155 19.89 -8.91 -23.86
CA THR A 155 19.65 -7.62 -24.54
C THR A 155 18.18 -7.37 -24.89
N GLU A 156 17.35 -8.41 -24.93
CA GLU A 156 15.95 -8.34 -25.41
C GLU A 156 14.95 -8.75 -24.33
N GLU A 157 15.33 -9.69 -23.46
CA GLU A 157 14.48 -10.30 -22.44
C GLU A 157 14.94 -9.89 -21.04
N SER A 158 13.98 -9.82 -20.12
CA SER A 158 14.21 -9.47 -18.71
C SER A 158 13.64 -10.51 -17.74
N ASP A 159 13.23 -11.69 -18.23
CA ASP A 159 12.54 -12.69 -17.38
C ASP A 159 13.44 -13.23 -16.28
N HIS A 160 14.76 -13.32 -16.48
CA HIS A 160 15.71 -13.73 -15.43
C HIS A 160 15.75 -12.70 -14.29
N PHE A 161 15.77 -11.41 -14.62
CA PHE A 161 15.65 -10.34 -13.63
C PHE A 161 14.29 -10.39 -12.93
N GLU A 162 13.21 -10.51 -13.71
CA GLU A 162 11.84 -10.60 -13.18
C GLU A 162 11.63 -11.84 -12.31
N ASN A 163 12.37 -12.93 -12.52
CA ASN A 163 12.29 -14.11 -11.65
C ASN A 163 12.59 -13.75 -10.18
N ILE A 164 13.65 -12.98 -9.96
CA ILE A 164 14.04 -12.50 -8.63
C ILE A 164 13.16 -11.33 -8.18
N GLN A 165 12.98 -10.34 -9.05
CA GLN A 165 12.24 -9.12 -8.72
C GLN A 165 10.76 -9.41 -8.39
N SER A 166 10.08 -10.21 -9.21
CA SER A 166 8.65 -10.50 -9.03
C SER A 166 8.36 -11.33 -7.78
N THR A 167 9.37 -12.07 -7.28
CA THR A 167 9.27 -12.95 -6.11
C THR A 167 9.90 -12.37 -4.85
N ASN A 168 10.41 -11.13 -4.88
CA ASN A 168 10.58 -10.32 -3.69
C ASN A 168 9.33 -9.45 -3.54
N TRP A 169 8.46 -9.82 -2.59
CA TRP A 169 7.13 -9.23 -2.41
C TRP A 169 7.12 -8.26 -1.25
N GLN A 170 7.63 -7.05 -1.49
CA GLN A 170 7.72 -6.03 -0.45
C GLN A 170 6.46 -5.16 -0.31
N SER A 171 6.41 -4.29 0.71
CA SER A 171 5.36 -3.29 0.94
C SER A 171 5.24 -2.24 -0.16
N MET A 172 6.39 -1.83 -0.71
CA MET A 172 6.54 -1.08 -1.94
C MET A 172 7.38 -1.90 -2.92
N ARG A 173 7.12 -1.75 -4.22
CA ARG A 173 7.97 -2.33 -5.27
C ARG A 173 8.38 -1.26 -6.27
N PHE A 174 9.69 -1.11 -6.46
CA PHE A 174 10.26 -0.29 -7.51
C PHE A 174 10.37 -1.12 -8.79
N LYS A 175 9.72 -0.70 -9.88
CA LYS A 175 9.57 -1.49 -11.10
C LYS A 175 10.32 -0.79 -12.25
N PRO A 176 11.45 -1.36 -12.71
CA PRO A 176 12.11 -0.89 -13.93
C PRO A 176 11.17 -0.94 -15.16
N PRO A 177 11.46 -0.12 -16.18
CA PRO A 177 10.82 -0.24 -17.48
C PRO A 177 10.99 -1.66 -18.05
N PRO A 178 9.93 -2.30 -18.57
CA PRO A 178 10.07 -3.52 -19.35
C PRO A 178 10.89 -3.25 -20.62
N THR A 179 11.62 -4.25 -21.10
CA THR A 179 12.27 -4.19 -22.42
C THR A 179 11.22 -3.96 -23.51
N ASN A 180 11.57 -3.18 -24.54
CA ASN A 180 10.73 -2.95 -25.72
C ASN A 180 9.31 -2.39 -25.40
N SER A 181 9.18 -1.56 -24.36
CA SER A 181 7.91 -0.95 -23.94
C SER A 181 7.98 0.58 -23.83
N THR A 182 6.83 1.24 -23.94
CA THR A 182 6.66 2.68 -23.63
C THR A 182 6.42 2.95 -22.14
N ILE A 183 6.31 1.89 -21.35
CA ILE A 183 6.09 1.97 -19.89
C ILE A 183 7.37 2.47 -19.22
N GLY A 184 7.24 3.52 -18.40
CA GLY A 184 8.33 4.13 -17.66
C GLY A 184 8.63 3.45 -16.32
N TRP A 185 9.45 4.13 -15.51
CA TRP A 185 9.71 3.75 -14.12
C TRP A 185 8.43 3.82 -13.31
N ARG A 186 8.14 2.75 -12.56
CA ARG A 186 6.93 2.65 -11.76
C ARG A 186 7.24 2.32 -10.32
N VAL A 187 6.33 2.72 -9.44
CA VAL A 187 6.29 2.27 -8.06
C VAL A 187 4.94 1.63 -7.78
N GLU A 188 4.94 0.57 -7.00
CA GLU A 188 3.73 -0.19 -6.67
C GLU A 188 3.55 -0.24 -5.17
N PHE A 189 2.42 0.27 -4.68
CA PHE A 189 2.00 0.26 -3.28
C PHE A 189 1.13 -0.97 -3.02
N ARG A 190 1.52 -1.84 -2.07
CA ARG A 190 1.04 -3.24 -2.02
C ARG A 190 0.33 -3.65 -0.74
N CYS A 191 0.20 -2.75 0.23
CA CYS A 191 -0.18 -3.11 1.60
C CYS A 191 -1.67 -3.17 1.86
N ALA A 192 -2.48 -2.41 1.14
CA ALA A 192 -3.92 -2.33 1.39
C ALA A 192 -4.60 -3.70 1.31
N GLU A 193 -5.43 -3.99 2.30
CA GLU A 193 -6.38 -5.09 2.20
C GLU A 193 -7.48 -4.71 1.20
N VAL A 194 -8.03 -5.70 0.51
CA VAL A 194 -9.19 -5.47 -0.35
C VAL A 194 -10.45 -5.29 0.49
N GLN A 195 -11.35 -4.42 0.06
CA GLN A 195 -12.60 -4.09 0.75
C GLN A 195 -13.81 -4.72 0.05
N LEU A 196 -14.96 -4.76 0.75
CA LEU A 196 -16.18 -5.41 0.25
C LEU A 196 -16.82 -4.71 -0.93
N THR A 197 -16.73 -3.37 -0.98
CA THR A 197 -17.38 -2.56 -2.03
C THR A 197 -16.37 -1.85 -2.92
N ASP A 198 -16.76 -1.64 -4.18
CA ASP A 198 -15.98 -0.84 -5.14
C ASP A 198 -15.79 0.60 -4.65
N PHE A 199 -16.78 1.16 -3.93
CA PHE A 199 -16.67 2.48 -3.31
C PHE A 199 -15.52 2.57 -2.33
N GLU A 200 -15.38 1.60 -1.42
CA GLU A 200 -14.29 1.59 -0.44
C GLU A 200 -12.92 1.38 -1.10
N ASN A 201 -12.84 0.46 -2.07
CA ASN A 201 -11.61 0.22 -2.82
C ASN A 201 -11.20 1.48 -3.61
N ALA A 202 -12.14 2.12 -4.30
CA ALA A 202 -11.92 3.39 -4.99
C ALA A 202 -11.47 4.51 -4.02
N ALA A 203 -12.04 4.58 -2.82
CA ALA A 203 -11.64 5.57 -1.83
C ALA A 203 -10.17 5.43 -1.42
N TYR A 204 -9.69 4.20 -1.19
CA TYR A 204 -8.28 3.96 -0.88
C TYR A 204 -7.36 4.24 -2.07
N VAL A 205 -7.76 3.86 -3.29
CA VAL A 205 -7.01 4.19 -4.52
C VAL A 205 -6.88 5.70 -4.66
N VAL A 206 -7.99 6.42 -4.61
CA VAL A 206 -8.03 7.89 -4.75
C VAL A 206 -7.23 8.55 -3.64
N PHE A 207 -7.30 8.05 -2.40
CA PHE A 207 -6.52 8.57 -1.29
C PHE A 207 -5.01 8.53 -1.57
N ILE A 208 -4.48 7.39 -2.02
CA ILE A 208 -3.05 7.27 -2.34
C ILE A 208 -2.69 8.07 -3.60
N VAL A 209 -3.53 8.05 -4.65
CA VAL A 209 -3.33 8.90 -5.84
C VAL A 209 -3.18 10.37 -5.45
N LEU A 210 -4.10 10.89 -4.64
CA LEU A 210 -4.05 12.29 -4.20
C LEU A 210 -2.82 12.56 -3.33
N LEU A 211 -2.42 11.62 -2.47
CA LEU A 211 -1.20 11.76 -1.69
C LEU A 211 0.06 11.82 -2.55
N THR A 212 0.16 11.05 -3.65
CA THR A 212 1.29 11.21 -4.57
C THR A 212 1.35 12.63 -5.15
N ARG A 213 0.20 13.25 -5.45
CA ARG A 213 0.16 14.63 -5.96
C ARG A 213 0.53 15.65 -4.90
N VAL A 214 0.06 15.46 -3.67
CA VAL A 214 0.42 16.27 -2.51
C VAL A 214 1.92 16.21 -2.26
N LEU A 215 2.52 15.02 -2.20
CA LEU A 215 3.95 14.83 -1.97
C LEU A 215 4.79 15.55 -3.03
N LEU A 216 4.43 15.41 -4.31
CA LEU A 216 5.16 16.03 -5.42
C LEU A 216 4.96 17.55 -5.49
N THR A 217 3.75 18.03 -5.20
CA THR A 217 3.39 19.45 -5.36
C THR A 217 3.81 20.29 -4.18
N LEU A 218 3.63 19.77 -2.96
CA LEU A 218 3.97 20.46 -1.73
C LEU A 218 5.40 20.14 -1.26
N GLN A 219 6.08 19.17 -1.88
CA GLN A 219 7.42 18.73 -1.51
C GLN A 219 7.53 18.40 -0.01
N ILE A 220 6.55 17.64 0.48
CA ILE A 220 6.50 17.21 1.88
C ILE A 220 7.39 15.98 2.06
N ASP A 221 8.13 15.97 3.16
CA ASP A 221 9.00 14.87 3.54
C ASP A 221 8.45 14.08 4.74
N LEU A 222 8.07 12.83 4.47
CA LEU A 222 7.54 11.85 5.43
C LEU A 222 8.56 10.80 5.84
N LEU A 223 9.81 10.87 5.37
CA LEU A 223 10.82 9.85 5.64
C LEU A 223 11.01 9.62 7.14
N MET A 224 11.31 8.38 7.49
CA MET A 224 11.55 7.95 8.85
C MET A 224 12.45 6.71 8.83
N PRO A 225 13.17 6.40 9.92
CA PRO A 225 14.02 5.22 9.95
C PRO A 225 13.28 3.93 9.58
N ILE A 226 13.87 3.07 8.75
CA ILE A 226 13.27 1.80 8.31
C ILE A 226 12.91 0.92 9.51
N SER A 227 13.73 0.90 10.57
CA SER A 227 13.43 0.18 11.81
C SER A 227 12.08 0.59 12.43
N LYS A 228 11.68 1.86 12.25
CA LYS A 228 10.40 2.40 12.73
C LYS A 228 9.26 2.11 11.77
N VAL A 229 9.52 1.98 10.47
CA VAL A 229 8.56 1.43 9.51
C VAL A 229 8.23 -0.02 9.87
N ASP A 230 9.25 -0.83 10.16
CA ASP A 230 9.09 -2.24 10.58
C ASP A 230 8.31 -2.36 11.90
N GLU A 231 8.60 -1.48 12.87
CA GLU A 231 7.84 -1.41 14.12
C GLU A 231 6.37 -1.06 13.85
N ASN A 232 6.11 -0.09 12.97
CA ASN A 232 4.76 0.27 12.56
C ASN A 232 4.03 -0.88 11.86
N PHE A 233 4.69 -1.70 11.05
CA PHE A 233 4.07 -2.91 10.47
C PHE A 233 3.67 -3.90 11.57
N ASN A 234 4.47 -4.06 12.62
CA ASN A 234 4.11 -4.93 13.74
C ASN A 234 2.89 -4.43 14.52
N ARG A 235 2.73 -3.11 14.62
CA ARG A 235 1.58 -2.46 15.27
C ARG A 235 0.33 -2.49 14.39
N ALA A 236 0.48 -2.28 13.09
CA ALA A 236 -0.62 -2.23 12.11
C ALA A 236 -1.47 -3.51 12.07
N GLN A 237 -0.86 -4.65 12.37
CA GLN A 237 -1.49 -5.95 12.27
C GLN A 237 -2.29 -6.33 13.52
N GLN A 238 -2.08 -5.64 14.64
CA GLN A 238 -2.73 -5.93 15.92
C GLN A 238 -4.25 -5.73 15.81
N ARG A 239 -5.01 -6.50 16.59
CA ARG A 239 -6.47 -6.32 16.67
C ARG A 239 -6.84 -4.90 17.10
N ASP A 240 -7.77 -4.29 16.36
CA ASP A 240 -8.23 -2.91 16.51
C ASP A 240 -7.08 -1.88 16.44
N ALA A 241 -6.03 -2.13 15.64
CA ALA A 241 -4.88 -1.24 15.54
C ALA A 241 -5.26 0.22 15.27
N VAL A 242 -6.28 0.44 14.42
CA VAL A 242 -6.82 1.77 14.11
C VAL A 242 -7.20 2.59 15.35
N LYS A 243 -7.74 1.93 16.39
CA LYS A 243 -8.21 2.60 17.61
C LYS A 243 -7.23 2.50 18.78
N ARG A 244 -6.42 1.44 18.80
CA ARG A 244 -5.63 1.05 19.99
C ARG A 244 -4.13 1.31 19.85
N GLN A 245 -3.62 1.40 18.64
CA GLN A 245 -2.19 1.55 18.40
C GLN A 245 -1.85 2.99 18.05
N LYS A 246 -0.61 3.35 18.36
CA LYS A 246 0.04 4.54 17.82
C LYS A 246 1.13 4.12 16.86
N PHE A 247 1.47 5.00 15.93
CA PHE A 247 2.45 4.76 14.87
C PHE A 247 3.50 5.86 14.93
N PHE A 248 4.76 5.49 14.74
CA PHE A 248 5.80 6.48 14.51
C PHE A 248 5.49 7.22 13.23
N PHE A 249 5.46 8.55 13.32
CA PHE A 249 5.24 9.43 12.18
C PHE A 249 5.97 10.74 12.44
N ARG A 250 6.33 11.43 11.37
CA ARG A 250 7.02 12.72 11.47
C ARG A 250 6.05 13.81 11.93
N SER A 251 6.49 14.68 12.83
CA SER A 251 5.74 15.89 13.17
C SER A 251 5.70 16.91 12.03
N GLY A 252 4.80 17.87 12.17
CA GLY A 252 4.44 18.88 11.18
C GLY A 252 5.36 20.10 11.11
N ALA A 253 6.22 20.31 12.12
CA ALA A 253 6.94 21.58 12.29
C ALA A 253 7.95 21.85 11.16
N HIS A 254 8.57 20.80 10.62
CA HIS A 254 9.54 20.92 9.53
C HIS A 254 9.21 20.00 8.34
N LEU A 255 7.94 19.86 7.96
CA LEU A 255 7.51 19.00 6.83
C LEU A 255 8.16 19.30 5.47
N TYR A 256 8.80 20.45 5.34
CA TYR A 256 9.49 20.91 4.13
C TYR A 256 11.02 20.87 4.27
N ASP A 257 11.53 20.42 5.42
CA ASP A 257 12.96 20.30 5.71
C ASP A 257 13.38 18.83 5.60
N ASN A 258 14.51 18.56 4.97
CA ASN A 258 15.04 17.21 4.78
C ASN A 258 16.28 16.93 5.63
N ASP A 259 16.63 17.80 6.60
CA ASP A 259 17.72 17.53 7.56
C ASP A 259 17.41 16.27 8.41
N PRO A 260 18.19 15.19 8.26
CA PRO A 260 17.92 13.92 8.94
C PRO A 260 17.91 14.01 10.47
N GLU A 261 18.71 14.90 11.06
CA GLU A 261 18.76 15.03 12.52
C GLU A 261 17.52 15.75 13.06
N LEU A 262 16.96 16.71 12.31
CA LEU A 262 15.66 17.29 12.61
C LEU A 262 14.56 16.25 12.46
N VAL A 263 14.55 15.48 11.38
CA VAL A 263 13.53 14.44 11.14
C VAL A 263 13.50 13.41 12.25
N LYS A 264 14.67 12.92 12.68
CA LYS A 264 14.78 11.99 13.81
C LYS A 264 14.30 12.61 15.12
N ALA A 265 14.61 13.88 15.37
CA ALA A 265 14.15 14.60 16.55
C ALA A 265 12.62 14.86 16.55
N GLU A 266 12.01 14.90 15.37
CA GLU A 266 10.58 15.13 15.16
C GLU A 266 9.73 13.86 15.08
N LEU A 267 10.35 12.68 15.12
CA LEU A 267 9.62 11.43 15.07
C LEU A 267 8.87 11.19 16.38
N ARG A 268 7.54 11.11 16.29
CA ARG A 268 6.65 10.93 17.45
C ARG A 268 5.63 9.84 17.17
N GLU A 269 4.92 9.42 18.21
CA GLU A 269 3.85 8.44 18.11
C GLU A 269 2.49 9.12 17.96
N PHE A 270 1.81 8.85 16.85
CA PHE A 270 0.48 9.37 16.55
C PHE A 270 -0.54 8.24 16.39
N THR A 271 -1.77 8.47 16.82
CA THR A 271 -2.92 7.63 16.44
C THR A 271 -3.20 7.78 14.94
N LEU A 272 -3.94 6.84 14.35
CA LEU A 272 -4.35 6.99 12.95
C LEU A 272 -5.28 8.19 12.73
N ASP A 273 -6.10 8.55 13.72
CA ASP A 273 -6.92 9.76 13.68
C ASP A 273 -6.03 11.00 13.52
N GLU A 274 -4.96 11.13 14.32
CA GLU A 274 -4.03 12.26 14.24
C GLU A 274 -3.25 12.28 12.92
N ILE A 275 -2.83 11.12 12.39
CA ILE A 275 -2.15 11.03 11.09
C ILE A 275 -3.10 11.43 9.95
N VAL A 276 -4.33 10.93 9.94
CA VAL A 276 -5.27 11.14 8.82
C VAL A 276 -5.94 12.51 8.90
N ASN A 277 -6.45 12.87 10.08
CA ASN A 277 -7.28 14.05 10.31
C ASN A 277 -6.51 15.25 10.86
N GLY A 278 -5.29 15.04 11.35
CA GLY A 278 -4.45 16.08 11.91
C GLY A 278 -4.61 16.25 13.42
N CYS A 279 -3.66 16.97 13.99
CA CYS A 279 -3.61 17.38 15.39
C CYS A 279 -2.79 18.68 15.51
N GLN A 280 -2.45 19.09 16.74
CA GLN A 280 -1.61 20.27 16.95
C GLN A 280 -0.21 20.10 16.34
N ASP A 281 0.34 18.90 16.40
CA ASP A 281 1.71 18.59 16.01
C ASP A 281 1.83 18.12 14.55
N PHE A 282 0.74 17.84 13.84
CA PHE A 282 0.78 17.38 12.44
C PHE A 282 -0.49 17.82 11.69
N PRO A 283 -0.40 18.40 10.48
CA PRO A 283 -1.58 18.92 9.77
C PRO A 283 -2.64 17.87 9.43
N GLY A 284 -2.24 16.62 9.22
CA GLY A 284 -3.12 15.54 8.78
C GLY A 284 -3.07 15.32 7.27
N LEU A 285 -3.08 14.05 6.85
CA LEU A 285 -3.03 13.68 5.43
C LEU A 285 -4.25 14.19 4.65
N VAL A 286 -5.46 14.11 5.21
CA VAL A 286 -6.67 14.59 4.53
C VAL A 286 -6.72 16.12 4.44
N PRO A 287 -6.39 16.88 5.49
CA PRO A 287 -6.19 18.33 5.39
C PRO A 287 -5.19 18.74 4.29
N LEU A 288 -4.04 18.05 4.17
CA LEU A 288 -3.06 18.32 3.11
C LEU A 288 -3.62 18.04 1.70
N ILE A 289 -4.39 16.96 1.53
CA ILE A 289 -5.10 16.69 0.28
C ILE A 289 -6.09 17.80 -0.06
N ARG A 290 -6.87 18.27 0.92
CA ARG A 290 -7.84 19.35 0.72
C ARG A 290 -7.14 20.66 0.34
N GLN A 291 -5.98 20.96 0.92
CA GLN A 291 -5.14 22.08 0.52
C GLN A 291 -4.74 21.95 -0.97
N TYR A 292 -4.18 20.82 -1.39
CA TYR A 292 -3.81 20.59 -2.78
C TYR A 292 -4.99 20.72 -3.76
N LEU A 293 -6.15 20.17 -3.40
CA LEU A 293 -7.36 20.27 -4.23
C LEU A 293 -7.85 21.71 -4.38
N SER A 294 -7.74 22.52 -3.32
CA SER A 294 -8.10 23.95 -3.38
C SER A 294 -7.19 24.76 -4.30
N MET A 295 -5.91 24.38 -4.40
CA MET A 295 -4.92 25.00 -5.30
C MET A 295 -5.12 24.58 -6.76
N SER A 296 -5.70 23.40 -6.98
CA SER A 296 -5.85 22.77 -8.31
C SER A 296 -7.12 23.20 -9.05
N HIS A 297 -7.89 24.15 -8.51
CA HIS A 297 -9.16 24.64 -9.07
C HIS A 297 -10.14 23.53 -9.51
N THR A 298 -10.22 22.43 -8.73
CA THR A 298 -11.10 21.30 -9.00
C THR A 298 -12.57 21.74 -8.99
N ASP A 299 -13.37 21.23 -9.93
CA ASP A 299 -14.79 21.55 -10.03
C ASP A 299 -15.59 21.01 -8.83
N VAL A 300 -16.77 21.59 -8.60
CA VAL A 300 -17.58 21.33 -7.41
C VAL A 300 -18.05 19.88 -7.34
N ASP A 301 -18.42 19.27 -8.47
CA ASP A 301 -18.98 17.92 -8.50
C ASP A 301 -17.89 16.87 -8.23
N THR A 302 -16.72 17.05 -8.83
CA THR A 302 -15.52 16.25 -8.51
C THR A 302 -15.15 16.42 -7.05
N MET A 303 -15.12 17.65 -6.52
CA MET A 303 -14.84 17.90 -5.10
C MET A 303 -15.85 17.21 -4.17
N CYS A 304 -17.13 17.18 -4.51
CA CYS A 304 -18.15 16.48 -3.72
C CYS A 304 -17.87 14.97 -3.68
N THR A 305 -17.52 14.39 -4.83
CA THR A 305 -17.20 12.96 -4.95
C THR A 305 -15.94 12.61 -4.16
N LEU A 306 -14.86 13.38 -4.33
CA LEU A 306 -13.62 13.19 -3.58
C LEU A 306 -13.84 13.31 -2.07
N ASN A 307 -14.66 14.27 -1.62
CA ASN A 307 -14.97 14.41 -0.20
C ASN A 307 -15.73 13.19 0.37
N GLN A 308 -16.56 12.49 -0.42
CA GLN A 308 -17.21 11.27 0.05
C GLN A 308 -16.18 10.16 0.31
N TYR A 309 -15.20 10.00 -0.59
CA TYR A 309 -14.09 9.07 -0.39
C TYR A 309 -13.24 9.45 0.83
N LEU A 310 -12.84 10.71 0.93
CA LEU A 310 -12.05 11.17 2.07
C LEU A 310 -12.81 11.00 3.38
N ASN A 311 -14.12 11.27 3.42
CA ASN A 311 -14.95 11.08 4.61
C ASN A 311 -14.95 9.63 5.11
N LEU A 312 -14.93 8.63 4.22
CA LEU A 312 -14.76 7.22 4.63
C LEU A 312 -13.44 7.04 5.40
N ILE A 313 -12.33 7.52 4.84
CA ILE A 313 -10.99 7.39 5.44
C ILE A 313 -10.93 8.13 6.79
N GLN A 314 -11.42 9.36 6.84
CA GLN A 314 -11.45 10.19 8.05
C GLN A 314 -12.24 9.51 9.18
N LYS A 315 -13.44 9.00 8.88
CA LYS A 315 -14.31 8.34 9.87
C LYS A 315 -13.76 7.01 10.35
N ARG A 316 -13.10 6.25 9.47
CA ARG A 316 -12.39 5.02 9.87
C ARG A 316 -11.23 5.34 10.80
N ALA A 317 -10.39 6.30 10.43
CA ALA A 317 -9.25 6.70 11.24
C ALA A 317 -9.63 7.15 12.65
N ARG A 318 -10.76 7.88 12.77
CA ARG A 318 -11.34 8.29 14.06
C ARG A 318 -12.03 7.16 14.83
N GLY A 319 -12.33 6.04 14.17
CA GLY A 319 -13.08 4.93 14.75
C GLY A 319 -14.59 5.13 14.80
N GLU A 320 -15.13 6.15 14.11
CA GLU A 320 -16.58 6.35 13.91
C GLU A 320 -17.18 5.27 12.99
N LEU A 321 -16.40 4.84 11.98
CA LEU A 321 -16.71 3.68 11.16
C LEU A 321 -15.76 2.53 11.52
N LEU A 322 -16.29 1.30 11.46
CA LEU A 322 -15.54 0.09 11.60
C LEU A 322 -14.65 -0.15 10.38
N THR A 323 -13.49 -0.76 10.61
CA THR A 323 -12.79 -1.47 9.54
C THR A 323 -13.58 -2.72 9.17
N THR A 324 -13.34 -3.25 7.97
CA THR A 324 -13.94 -4.52 7.54
C THR A 324 -13.62 -5.65 8.54
N ALA A 325 -12.40 -5.68 9.10
CA ALA A 325 -12.02 -6.64 10.12
C ALA A 325 -12.82 -6.47 11.42
N ALA A 326 -12.98 -5.25 11.91
CA ALA A 326 -13.77 -5.01 13.12
C ALA A 326 -15.25 -5.37 12.91
N TRP A 327 -15.80 -5.10 11.72
CA TRP A 327 -17.16 -5.50 11.35
C TRP A 327 -17.32 -7.03 11.26
N ILE A 328 -16.41 -7.75 10.59
CA ILE A 328 -16.42 -9.22 10.54
C ILE A 328 -16.33 -9.80 11.95
N ARG A 329 -15.45 -9.26 12.80
CA ARG A 329 -15.31 -9.71 14.20
C ARG A 329 -16.60 -9.51 14.98
N LYS A 330 -17.21 -8.33 14.84
CA LYS A 330 -18.51 -8.03 15.46
C LYS A 330 -19.57 -9.03 14.99
N PHE A 331 -19.69 -9.23 13.68
CA PHE A 331 -20.61 -10.20 13.07
C PHE A 331 -20.45 -11.60 13.67
N VAL A 332 -19.22 -12.12 13.71
CA VAL A 332 -18.94 -13.46 14.26
C VAL A 332 -19.29 -13.53 15.75
N THR A 333 -18.90 -12.52 16.54
CA THR A 333 -19.08 -12.55 18.00
C THR A 333 -20.53 -12.31 18.47
N GLU A 334 -21.35 -11.66 17.65
CA GLU A 334 -22.78 -11.44 17.90
C GLU A 334 -23.65 -12.53 17.27
N HIS A 335 -23.07 -13.45 16.48
CA HIS A 335 -23.80 -14.52 15.81
C HIS A 335 -24.44 -15.49 16.83
N PRO A 336 -25.72 -15.90 16.67
CA PRO A 336 -26.40 -16.81 17.61
C PRO A 336 -25.69 -18.15 17.83
N ALA A 337 -25.00 -18.65 16.80
CA ALA A 337 -24.24 -19.90 16.86
C ALA A 337 -22.85 -19.78 17.51
N TYR A 338 -22.40 -18.57 17.87
CA TYR A 338 -21.08 -18.36 18.44
C TYR A 338 -21.01 -18.78 19.91
N GLN A 339 -20.08 -19.65 20.25
CA GLN A 339 -19.96 -20.26 21.58
C GLN A 339 -18.90 -19.59 22.47
N ARG A 340 -18.43 -18.39 22.11
CA ARG A 340 -17.35 -17.66 22.81
C ARG A 340 -16.04 -18.45 22.90
N ASP A 341 -15.79 -19.27 21.89
CA ASP A 341 -14.65 -20.19 21.79
C ASP A 341 -13.71 -19.83 20.63
N SER A 342 -13.87 -18.62 20.06
CA SER A 342 -13.15 -18.12 18.88
C SER A 342 -13.37 -18.90 17.60
N ARG A 343 -14.29 -19.88 17.55
CA ARG A 343 -14.57 -20.66 16.34
C ARG A 343 -15.54 -19.92 15.43
N CYS A 344 -15.13 -19.74 14.18
CA CYS A 344 -16.01 -19.39 13.08
C CYS A 344 -16.44 -20.70 12.41
N THR A 345 -17.59 -21.23 12.84
CA THR A 345 -18.15 -22.48 12.31
C THR A 345 -18.66 -22.30 10.88
N GLU A 346 -18.97 -23.40 10.19
CA GLU A 346 -19.54 -23.35 8.84
C GLU A 346 -20.83 -22.52 8.76
N ALA A 347 -21.71 -22.63 9.76
CA ALA A 347 -22.92 -21.82 9.83
C ALA A 347 -22.60 -20.31 9.89
N ILE A 348 -21.71 -19.90 10.80
CA ILE A 348 -21.29 -18.49 10.91
C ILE A 348 -20.63 -18.02 9.61
N SER A 349 -19.76 -18.85 9.02
CA SER A 349 -19.07 -18.52 7.78
C SER A 349 -20.03 -18.38 6.60
N SER A 350 -21.05 -19.23 6.51
CA SER A 350 -22.06 -19.17 5.45
C SER A 350 -22.87 -17.89 5.54
N ASP A 351 -23.36 -17.55 6.75
CA ASP A 351 -24.14 -16.33 6.98
C ASP A 351 -23.29 -15.06 6.77
N LEU A 352 -22.01 -15.09 7.17
CA LEU A 352 -21.06 -14.00 6.91
C LEU A 352 -20.88 -13.78 5.40
N MET A 353 -20.64 -14.85 4.62
CA MET A 353 -20.47 -14.72 3.18
C MET A 353 -21.74 -14.21 2.49
N ALA A 354 -22.91 -14.68 2.91
CA ALA A 354 -24.19 -14.16 2.41
C ALA A 354 -24.32 -12.66 2.66
N LYS A 355 -23.96 -12.18 3.87
CA LYS A 355 -23.98 -10.75 4.18
C LYS A 355 -22.94 -9.95 3.40
N CYS A 356 -21.74 -10.48 3.18
CA CYS A 356 -20.77 -9.84 2.30
C CYS A 356 -21.35 -9.65 0.88
N VAL A 357 -22.04 -10.67 0.33
CA VAL A 357 -22.69 -10.56 -0.99
C VAL A 357 -23.76 -9.48 -1.01
N GLU A 358 -24.62 -9.40 0.01
CA GLU A 358 -25.64 -8.35 0.11
C GLU A 358 -25.02 -6.94 0.17
N ILE A 359 -23.90 -6.79 0.89
CA ILE A 359 -23.16 -5.52 0.97
C ILE A 359 -22.58 -5.14 -0.39
N THR A 360 -21.90 -6.07 -1.05
CA THR A 360 -21.29 -5.83 -2.37
C THR A 360 -22.34 -5.50 -3.43
N GLN A 361 -23.52 -6.14 -3.37
CA GLN A 361 -24.64 -5.85 -4.28
C GLN A 361 -25.44 -4.59 -3.92
N GLY A 362 -25.19 -3.99 -2.75
CA GLY A 362 -25.90 -2.81 -2.26
C GLY A 362 -27.33 -3.09 -1.76
N SER A 363 -27.73 -4.35 -1.61
CA SER A 363 -29.04 -4.72 -1.05
C SER A 363 -29.08 -4.60 0.48
N TYR A 364 -27.92 -4.61 1.13
CA TYR A 364 -27.75 -4.28 2.55
C TYR A 364 -26.59 -3.27 2.70
N ARG A 365 -26.80 -2.22 3.49
CA ARG A 365 -25.77 -1.21 3.75
C ARG A 365 -25.61 -0.97 5.25
N PRO A 366 -24.57 -1.53 5.89
CA PRO A 366 -24.34 -1.33 7.32
C PRO A 366 -23.80 0.07 7.60
N ASP A 367 -24.56 0.88 8.35
CA ASP A 367 -24.21 2.26 8.72
C ASP A 367 -22.90 2.37 9.51
N GLU A 368 -22.53 1.30 10.22
CA GLU A 368 -21.29 1.23 10.99
C GLU A 368 -20.05 0.91 10.15
N LEU A 369 -20.22 0.44 8.91
CA LEU A 369 -19.12 0.11 8.00
C LEU A 369 -18.97 1.14 6.87
N LEU A 370 -20.10 1.65 6.36
CA LEU A 370 -20.16 2.53 5.19
C LEU A 370 -20.77 3.88 5.56
N PRO A 371 -20.20 5.01 5.11
CA PRO A 371 -20.77 6.33 5.37
C PRO A 371 -22.10 6.51 4.62
N CYS A 372 -22.98 7.37 5.12
CA CYS A 372 -24.13 7.82 4.34
C CYS A 372 -23.62 8.68 3.17
N THR A 373 -23.76 8.18 1.94
CA THR A 373 -23.38 8.89 0.71
C THR A 373 -24.64 9.42 0.04
N SER A 374 -24.94 10.71 0.19
CA SER A 374 -25.93 11.39 -0.65
C SER A 374 -25.20 12.07 -1.80
N SER A 375 -25.09 11.39 -2.94
CA SER A 375 -24.65 12.05 -4.18
C SER A 375 -25.83 12.76 -4.82
N LYS A 376 -25.67 14.03 -5.21
CA LYS A 376 -26.64 14.73 -6.07
C LYS A 376 -26.35 14.51 -7.57
N THR A 377 -25.24 13.85 -7.88
CA THR A 377 -24.81 13.58 -9.24
C THR A 377 -25.57 12.35 -9.75
N SER A 378 -26.41 12.54 -10.77
CA SER A 378 -27.03 11.43 -11.50
C SER A 378 -26.04 10.83 -12.50
N ASP A 379 -26.12 9.53 -12.76
CA ASP A 379 -25.35 8.86 -13.82
C ASP A 379 -25.67 9.37 -15.23
N THR A 380 -26.72 10.17 -15.38
CA THR A 380 -27.07 10.86 -16.62
C THR A 380 -26.36 12.21 -16.70
N LEU A 381 -25.63 12.41 -17.80
CA LEU A 381 -25.14 13.73 -18.23
C LEU A 381 -26.30 14.75 -18.16
N PRO A 382 -26.12 15.91 -17.48
CA PRO A 382 -27.12 16.96 -17.49
C PRO A 382 -27.50 17.30 -18.94
N GLN A 383 -28.80 17.41 -19.22
CA GLN A 383 -29.34 17.71 -20.55
C GLN A 383 -28.60 18.88 -21.22
N VAL A 384 -28.22 19.89 -20.44
CA VAL A 384 -27.49 21.08 -20.88
C VAL A 384 -26.10 20.76 -21.48
N ILE A 385 -25.40 19.76 -20.96
CA ILE A 385 -24.09 19.32 -21.49
C ILE A 385 -24.31 18.51 -22.77
N SER A 386 -25.30 17.62 -22.80
CA SER A 386 -25.69 16.89 -24.02
C SER A 386 -26.11 17.84 -25.14
N ASP A 387 -26.85 18.91 -24.82
CA ASP A 387 -27.30 19.93 -25.77
C ASP A 387 -26.12 20.79 -26.25
N ALA A 388 -25.14 21.07 -25.38
CA ALA A 388 -23.92 21.80 -25.74
C ALA A 388 -23.00 21.00 -26.67
N GLU A 389 -22.85 19.69 -26.44
CA GLU A 389 -22.11 18.79 -27.34
C GLU A 389 -22.80 18.67 -28.70
N LEU A 390 -24.13 18.47 -28.72
CA LEU A 390 -24.93 18.49 -29.95
C LEU A 390 -24.81 19.83 -30.71
N TYR A 391 -24.73 20.95 -30.01
CA TYR A 391 -24.53 22.26 -30.62
C TYR A 391 -23.13 22.41 -31.24
N LEU A 392 -22.10 21.88 -30.59
CA LEU A 392 -20.72 21.91 -31.08
C LEU A 392 -20.53 21.00 -32.30
N ASP A 393 -21.13 19.81 -32.30
CA ASP A 393 -21.07 18.87 -33.42
C ASP A 393 -21.84 19.36 -34.65
N ASN A 394 -22.94 20.10 -34.45
CA ASN A 394 -23.74 20.66 -35.53
C ASN A 394 -23.27 22.05 -35.99
N ARG A 395 -22.14 22.56 -35.48
CA ARG A 395 -21.66 23.89 -35.84
C ARG A 395 -21.15 23.89 -37.29
N PRO A 396 -21.74 24.68 -38.22
CA PRO A 396 -21.25 24.72 -39.60
C PRO A 396 -19.82 25.25 -39.62
N ARG A 397 -18.89 24.44 -40.16
CA ARG A 397 -17.49 24.84 -40.34
C ARG A 397 -17.45 26.11 -41.21
N ARG A 398 -17.02 27.23 -40.64
CA ARG A 398 -16.76 28.46 -41.40
C ARG A 398 -15.62 28.17 -42.38
N ASN A 399 -15.93 28.13 -43.67
CA ASN A 399 -14.93 28.22 -44.72
C ASN A 399 -14.20 29.56 -44.58
N GLY A 400 -12.92 29.51 -44.26
CA GLY A 400 -12.06 30.69 -44.24
C GLY A 400 -11.91 31.29 -45.65
N PRO A 401 -11.70 32.61 -45.77
CA PRO A 401 -11.54 33.26 -47.07
C PRO A 401 -10.21 32.81 -47.72
N LYS A 402 -10.27 32.61 -49.04
CA LYS A 402 -9.16 32.22 -49.91
C LYS A 402 -8.06 33.27 -50.00
#